data_AF-A0A0A5GK21-F1
#
_entry.id   AF-A0A0A5GK21-F1
#
_cell.length_a   1.000
_cell.length_b   1.000
_cell.length_c   1.000
_cell.angle_alpha   90.00
_cell.angle_beta   90.00
_cell.angle_gamma   90.00
#
_symmetry.space_group_name_H-M   'P 1'
#
loop_
_entity.id
_entity.type
_entity.pdbx_description
1 polymer ?
#
loop_
_entity_poly.entity_id
_entity_poly.type
_entity_poly.pdbx_seq_one_letter_code
_entity_poly.pdbx_strand_id
1 'polypeptide(L)'
;MKHLQNEKGVTLVELLAVMAMSILVVGVAYQILFSMFSSIDKSQANTMLRNEAAAIMLELDEIMLNLDEVETIPIDLNVNVPFDHFRVLDIRENSSGLPKTLSTEIEVANGELLVTYNGSSRTITDSSINASNTTFTLDKDGRLRVNLHIEDNASSETYTVFKIYEMENE
;
A
#
# COMPACT_ATOMS: atom_id res chain seq x y z
N MET A 1 66.77 51.33 2.65
CA MET A 1 65.61 50.98 1.81
C MET A 1 65.23 49.53 2.12
N LYS A 2 64.04 49.29 2.69
CA LYS A 2 63.55 47.94 2.99
C LYS A 2 62.97 47.34 1.71
N HIS A 3 63.60 46.27 1.20
CA HIS A 3 62.99 45.41 0.19
C HIS A 3 61.78 44.72 0.81
N LEU A 4 60.58 45.01 0.31
CA LEU A 4 59.42 44.15 0.52
C LEU A 4 59.69 42.87 -0.30
N GLN A 5 60.14 41.82 0.38
CA GLN A 5 60.20 40.49 -0.21
C GLN A 5 58.75 40.06 -0.48
N ASN A 6 58.46 39.74 -1.74
CA ASN A 6 57.19 39.16 -2.15
C ASN A 6 57.07 37.78 -1.49
N GLU A 7 56.34 37.71 -0.37
CA GLU A 7 56.11 36.45 0.33
C GLU A 7 55.20 35.55 -0.53
N LYS A 8 55.76 34.41 -0.98
CA LYS A 8 55.08 33.21 -1.50
C LYS A 8 53.68 33.48 -2.11
N GLY A 9 53.66 34.06 -3.31
CA GLY A 9 52.44 34.11 -4.11
C GLY A 9 52.01 32.69 -4.48
N VAL A 10 50.78 32.32 -4.15
CA VAL A 10 50.13 31.07 -4.58
C VAL A 10 50.38 30.88 -6.07
N THR A 11 51.02 29.79 -6.46
CA THR A 11 51.28 29.54 -7.87
C THR A 11 49.98 29.14 -8.56
N LEU A 12 49.81 29.53 -9.83
CA LEU A 12 48.61 29.19 -10.62
C LEU A 12 48.33 27.67 -10.60
N VAL A 13 49.39 26.87 -10.57
CA VAL A 13 49.35 25.40 -10.54
C VAL A 13 48.78 24.89 -9.21
N GLU A 14 49.17 25.48 -8.08
CA GLU A 14 48.62 25.12 -6.76
C GLU A 14 47.13 25.45 -6.68
N LEU A 15 46.71 26.62 -7.20
CA LEU A 15 45.29 26.97 -7.25
C LEU A 15 44.49 25.98 -8.10
N LEU A 16 45.03 25.59 -9.26
CA LEU A 16 44.40 24.62 -10.15
C LEU A 16 44.28 23.24 -9.49
N ALA A 17 45.32 22.81 -8.77
CA ALA A 17 45.33 21.55 -8.03
C ALA A 17 44.29 21.53 -6.91
N VAL A 18 44.16 22.63 -6.15
CA VAL A 18 43.13 22.78 -5.10
C VAL A 18 41.73 22.77 -5.70
N MET A 19 41.51 23.47 -6.83
CA MET A 19 40.21 23.44 -7.50
C MET A 19 39.87 22.04 -8.04
N ALA A 20 40.83 21.35 -8.66
CA ALA A 20 40.62 19.99 -9.15
C ALA A 20 40.27 19.02 -8.02
N MET A 21 41.00 19.08 -6.90
CA MET A 21 40.67 18.28 -5.70
C MET A 21 39.30 18.66 -5.13
N SER A 22 38.95 19.94 -5.11
CA SER A 22 37.65 20.40 -4.60
C SER A 22 36.48 19.87 -5.44
N ILE A 23 36.62 19.87 -6.78
CA ILE A 23 35.60 19.34 -7.69
C ILE A 23 35.39 17.84 -7.46
N LEU A 24 36.47 17.08 -7.26
CA LEU A 24 36.37 15.65 -6.95
C LEU A 24 35.61 15.42 -5.63
N VAL A 25 35.94 16.19 -4.60
CA VAL A 25 35.27 16.09 -3.28
C VAL A 25 33.79 16.45 -3.39
N VAL A 26 33.46 17.56 -4.07
CA VAL A 26 32.06 17.99 -4.29
C VAL A 26 31.30 16.97 -5.12
N GLY A 27 31.94 16.37 -6.15
CA GLY A 27 31.33 15.34 -6.98
C GLY A 27 30.94 14.10 -6.19
N VAL A 28 31.85 13.60 -5.33
CA VAL A 28 31.56 12.46 -4.44
C VAL A 28 30.45 12.82 -3.45
N ALA A 29 30.50 14.00 -2.85
CA ALA A 29 29.46 14.46 -1.92
C ALA A 29 28.09 14.54 -2.59
N TYR A 30 28.02 15.06 -3.82
CA TYR A 30 26.77 15.12 -4.59
C TYR A 30 26.21 13.74 -4.88
N GLN A 31 27.06 12.79 -5.29
CA GLN A 31 26.61 11.42 -5.59
C GLN A 31 26.02 10.73 -4.36
N ILE A 32 26.66 10.87 -3.19
CA ILE A 32 26.14 10.34 -1.92
C ILE A 32 24.78 10.97 -1.60
N LEU A 33 24.69 12.31 -1.71
CA LEU A 33 23.45 13.04 -1.43
C LEU A 33 22.32 12.60 -2.36
N PHE A 34 22.58 12.43 -3.65
CA PHE A 34 21.61 11.95 -4.62
C PHE A 34 21.11 10.53 -4.28
N SER A 35 22.02 9.62 -3.94
CA SER A 35 21.64 8.27 -3.50
C SER A 35 20.83 8.28 -2.20
N MET A 36 21.15 9.19 -1.27
CA MET A 36 20.37 9.36 -0.04
C MET A 36 18.95 9.83 -0.32
N PHE A 37 18.76 10.83 -1.18
CA PHE A 37 17.41 11.29 -1.56
C PHE A 37 16.57 10.18 -2.20
N SER A 38 17.13 9.46 -3.17
CA SER A 38 16.43 8.33 -3.78
C SER A 38 16.05 7.24 -2.75
N SER A 39 16.91 7.00 -1.75
CA SER A 39 16.61 6.07 -0.66
C SER A 39 15.51 6.57 0.26
N ILE A 40 15.47 7.89 0.53
CA ILE A 40 14.42 8.53 1.33
C ILE A 40 13.07 8.42 0.60
N ASP A 41 13.02 8.76 -0.69
CA ASP A 41 11.79 8.70 -1.49
C ASP A 41 11.21 7.28 -1.50
N LYS A 42 12.06 6.27 -1.73
CA LYS A 42 11.66 4.85 -1.69
C LYS A 42 11.16 4.44 -0.29
N SER A 43 11.84 4.88 0.77
CA SER A 43 11.43 4.59 2.15
C SER A 43 10.08 5.25 2.48
N GLN A 44 9.83 6.44 1.95
CA GLN A 44 8.58 7.16 2.16
C GLN A 44 7.42 6.48 1.42
N ALA A 45 7.61 6.13 0.14
CA ALA A 45 6.62 5.38 -0.65
C ALA A 45 6.24 4.05 0.04
N ASN A 46 7.23 3.29 0.49
CA ASN A 46 6.99 2.06 1.23
C ASN A 46 6.24 2.28 2.56
N THR A 47 6.50 3.38 3.27
CA THR A 47 5.78 3.71 4.51
C THR A 47 4.32 4.07 4.22
N MET A 48 4.08 4.84 3.15
CA MET A 48 2.73 5.19 2.70
C MET A 48 1.93 3.94 2.35
N LEU A 49 2.47 3.05 1.52
CA LEU A 49 1.84 1.78 1.17
C LEU A 49 1.52 0.92 2.40
N ARG A 50 2.44 0.84 3.36
CA ARG A 50 2.19 0.09 4.60
C ARG A 50 1.05 0.67 5.43
N ASN A 51 0.99 1.99 5.54
CA ASN A 51 -0.08 2.67 6.27
C ASN A 51 -1.43 2.50 5.57
N GLU A 52 -1.44 2.59 4.24
CA GLU A 52 -2.63 2.37 3.43
C GLU A 52 -3.16 0.94 3.58
N ALA A 53 -2.29 -0.06 3.40
CA ALA A 53 -2.68 -1.45 3.60
C ALA A 53 -3.21 -1.71 5.02
N ALA A 54 -2.64 -1.06 6.03
CA ALA A 54 -3.16 -1.15 7.39
C ALA A 54 -4.55 -0.53 7.53
N ALA A 55 -4.81 0.62 6.90
CA ALA A 55 -6.12 1.26 6.90
C ALA A 55 -7.18 0.39 6.20
N ILE A 56 -6.87 -0.14 5.01
CA ILE A 56 -7.73 -1.07 4.27
C ILE A 56 -8.01 -2.31 5.13
N MET A 57 -7.00 -2.88 5.78
CA MET A 57 -7.17 -4.07 6.62
C MET A 57 -8.02 -3.79 7.85
N LEU A 58 -7.88 -2.64 8.50
CA LEU A 58 -8.73 -2.24 9.63
C LEU A 58 -10.19 -2.11 9.20
N GLU A 59 -10.43 -1.59 8.00
CA GLU A 59 -11.78 -1.48 7.47
C GLU A 59 -12.38 -2.85 7.13
N LEU A 60 -11.59 -3.71 6.48
CA LEU A 60 -12.01 -5.09 6.24
C LEU A 60 -12.28 -5.82 7.56
N ASP A 61 -11.47 -5.60 8.60
CA ASP A 61 -11.70 -6.16 9.94
C ASP A 61 -13.04 -5.74 10.53
N GLU A 62 -13.42 -4.48 10.37
CA GLU A 62 -14.71 -3.97 10.84
C GLU A 62 -15.88 -4.61 10.10
N ILE A 63 -15.75 -4.77 8.77
CA ILE A 63 -16.79 -5.41 7.94
C ILE A 63 -16.93 -6.90 8.29
N MET A 64 -15.82 -7.57 8.61
CA MET A 64 -15.79 -9.01 8.87
C MET A 64 -16.08 -9.38 10.33
N LEU A 65 -16.30 -8.41 11.22
CA LEU A 65 -16.40 -8.64 12.67
C LEU A 65 -17.66 -9.43 13.09
N ASN A 66 -18.70 -9.46 12.26
CA ASN A 66 -19.93 -10.25 12.48
C ASN A 66 -20.29 -11.03 11.21
N LEU A 67 -19.28 -11.63 10.60
CA LEU A 67 -19.42 -12.39 9.36
C LEU A 67 -20.01 -13.78 9.65
N ASP A 68 -21.25 -13.99 9.21
CA ASP A 68 -21.86 -15.32 9.23
C ASP A 68 -21.59 -16.07 7.93
N GLU A 69 -21.75 -15.39 6.78
CA GLU A 69 -21.65 -16.02 5.46
C GLU A 69 -20.99 -15.11 4.42
N VAL A 70 -20.26 -15.74 3.49
CA VAL A 70 -19.68 -15.10 2.29
C VAL A 70 -20.30 -15.72 1.04
N GLU A 71 -20.97 -14.88 0.25
CA GLU A 71 -21.47 -15.24 -1.08
C GLU A 71 -20.58 -14.60 -2.15
N THR A 72 -20.19 -15.32 -3.18
CA THR A 72 -19.43 -14.74 -4.30
C THR A 72 -20.34 -14.23 -5.40
N ILE A 73 -19.89 -13.23 -6.15
CA ILE A 73 -20.68 -12.64 -7.24
C ILE A 73 -19.85 -12.71 -8.53
N PRO A 74 -20.23 -13.51 -9.55
CA PRO A 74 -21.42 -14.39 -9.62
C PRO A 74 -21.34 -15.63 -8.71
N ILE A 75 -22.52 -16.17 -8.37
CA ILE A 75 -22.71 -17.31 -7.47
C ILE A 75 -22.35 -18.61 -8.21
N ASP A 76 -21.06 -18.90 -8.35
CA ASP A 76 -20.55 -20.19 -8.83
C ASP A 76 -19.07 -20.33 -8.45
N LEU A 77 -18.76 -20.70 -7.20
CA LEU A 77 -17.38 -20.81 -6.77
C LEU A 77 -16.91 -22.26 -6.61
N ASN A 78 -15.86 -22.58 -7.35
CA ASN A 78 -14.97 -23.67 -7.00
C ASN A 78 -14.07 -23.24 -5.83
N VAL A 79 -13.97 -24.09 -4.81
CA VAL A 79 -13.13 -23.83 -3.65
C VAL A 79 -11.67 -23.60 -4.05
N ASN A 80 -11.01 -22.61 -3.45
CA ASN A 80 -9.66 -22.14 -3.76
C ASN A 80 -9.49 -21.46 -5.14
N VAL A 81 -10.57 -21.00 -5.78
CA VAL A 81 -10.46 -20.15 -6.97
C VAL A 81 -10.47 -18.68 -6.55
N PRO A 82 -9.51 -17.86 -7.01
CA PRO A 82 -9.50 -16.42 -6.75
C PRO A 82 -10.72 -15.71 -7.35
N PHE A 83 -11.27 -14.75 -6.62
CA PHE A 83 -12.32 -13.82 -7.07
C PHE A 83 -11.99 -12.39 -6.62
N ASP A 84 -12.64 -11.44 -7.27
CA ASP A 84 -12.50 -9.99 -7.08
C ASP A 84 -13.76 -9.34 -6.48
N HIS A 85 -14.90 -10.03 -6.54
CA HIS A 85 -16.19 -9.54 -6.05
C HIS A 85 -16.91 -10.58 -5.19
N PHE A 86 -17.33 -10.18 -3.99
CA PHE A 86 -18.12 -10.99 -3.08
C PHE A 86 -19.00 -10.13 -2.17
N ARG A 87 -19.91 -10.78 -1.48
CA ARG A 87 -20.84 -10.22 -0.52
C ARG A 87 -20.68 -10.93 0.82
N VAL A 88 -20.56 -10.13 1.85
CA VAL A 88 -20.59 -10.51 3.26
C VAL A 88 -22.02 -10.37 3.76
N LEU A 89 -22.51 -11.41 4.43
CA LEU A 89 -23.81 -11.43 5.09
C LEU A 89 -23.65 -11.48 6.60
N ASP A 90 -24.47 -10.68 7.28
CA ASP A 90 -24.59 -10.58 8.73
C ASP A 90 -26.08 -10.76 9.07
N ILE A 91 -26.41 -11.91 9.65
CA ILE A 91 -27.76 -12.40 9.91
C ILE A 91 -28.07 -12.16 11.39
N ARG A 92 -28.76 -11.07 11.68
CA ARG A 92 -29.16 -10.71 13.05
C ARG A 92 -30.64 -10.94 13.28
N GLU A 93 -31.05 -11.29 14.50
CA GLU A 93 -32.46 -11.18 14.88
C GLU A 93 -32.87 -9.71 15.06
N ASN A 94 -34.02 -9.33 14.50
CA ASN A 94 -34.59 -8.02 14.75
C ASN A 94 -35.39 -7.98 16.08
N SER A 95 -35.87 -6.80 16.46
CA SER A 95 -36.66 -6.58 17.69
C SER A 95 -37.94 -7.41 17.79
N SER A 96 -38.36 -8.04 16.69
CA SER A 96 -39.55 -8.89 16.57
C SER A 96 -39.21 -10.38 16.51
N GLY A 97 -37.93 -10.76 16.67
CA GLY A 97 -37.45 -12.15 16.57
C GLY A 97 -37.44 -12.72 15.15
N LEU A 98 -37.47 -11.86 14.12
CA LEU A 98 -37.33 -12.28 12.73
C LEU A 98 -35.89 -12.03 12.24
N PRO A 99 -35.33 -12.90 11.38
CA PRO A 99 -34.00 -12.70 10.82
C PRO A 99 -33.97 -11.44 9.95
N LYS A 100 -32.92 -10.64 10.13
CA LYS A 100 -32.57 -9.46 9.36
C LYS A 100 -31.15 -9.67 8.83
N THR A 101 -31.04 -9.86 7.53
CA THR A 101 -29.74 -9.94 6.85
C THR A 101 -29.28 -8.54 6.47
N LEU A 102 -28.11 -8.16 6.96
CA LEU A 102 -27.33 -7.03 6.46
C LEU A 102 -26.32 -7.57 5.45
N SER A 103 -26.16 -6.87 4.34
CA SER A 103 -25.21 -7.27 3.30
C SER A 103 -24.24 -6.14 2.99
N THR A 104 -22.96 -6.49 2.93
CA THR A 104 -21.88 -5.60 2.48
C THR A 104 -21.19 -6.26 1.30
N GLU A 105 -21.13 -5.58 0.16
CA GLU A 105 -20.42 -6.07 -1.01
C GLU A 105 -19.01 -5.47 -1.04
N ILE A 106 -18.04 -6.29 -1.43
CA ILE A 106 -16.64 -5.90 -1.60
C ILE A 106 -16.25 -6.28 -3.02
N GLU A 107 -15.74 -5.31 -3.77
CA GLU A 107 -15.37 -5.46 -5.17
C GLU A 107 -14.03 -4.78 -5.44
N VAL A 108 -13.16 -5.44 -6.21
CA VAL A 108 -12.00 -4.81 -6.84
C VAL A 108 -12.40 -4.40 -8.25
N ALA A 109 -12.58 -3.10 -8.49
CA ALA A 109 -12.92 -2.58 -9.81
C ALA A 109 -12.10 -1.33 -10.14
N ASN A 110 -11.66 -1.24 -11.40
CA ASN A 110 -10.87 -0.10 -11.91
C ASN A 110 -9.60 0.21 -11.10
N GLY A 111 -9.01 -0.80 -10.45
CA GLY A 111 -7.84 -0.65 -9.60
C GLY A 111 -8.13 -0.06 -8.23
N GLU A 112 -9.39 0.03 -7.84
CA GLU A 112 -9.81 0.46 -6.52
C GLU A 112 -10.48 -0.70 -5.78
N LEU A 113 -10.45 -0.65 -4.45
CA LEU A 113 -11.25 -1.53 -3.61
C LEU A 113 -12.49 -0.76 -3.16
N LEU A 114 -13.66 -1.29 -3.48
CA LEU A 114 -14.95 -0.68 -3.20
C LEU A 114 -15.71 -1.50 -2.16
N VAL A 115 -16.39 -0.78 -1.27
CA VAL A 115 -17.30 -1.35 -0.29
C VAL A 115 -18.69 -0.75 -0.51
N THR A 116 -19.66 -1.61 -0.78
CA THR A 116 -21.07 -1.21 -0.96
C THR A 116 -21.90 -1.69 0.21
N TYR A 117 -22.47 -0.75 0.96
CA TYR A 117 -23.35 -1.03 2.09
C TYR A 117 -24.72 -0.39 1.84
N ASN A 118 -25.79 -1.19 1.90
CA ASN A 118 -27.18 -0.75 1.65
C ASN A 118 -27.35 0.07 0.35
N GLY A 119 -26.66 -0.33 -0.72
CA GLY A 119 -26.71 0.33 -2.04
C GLY A 119 -25.90 1.63 -2.15
N SER A 120 -25.17 2.03 -1.10
CA SER A 120 -24.20 3.13 -1.16
C SER A 120 -22.79 2.56 -1.26
N SER A 121 -22.09 2.86 -2.35
CA SER A 121 -20.71 2.43 -2.59
C SER A 121 -19.71 3.49 -2.19
N ARG A 122 -18.61 3.08 -1.57
CA ARG A 122 -17.46 3.93 -1.26
C ARG A 122 -16.16 3.23 -1.62
N THR A 123 -15.22 3.99 -2.15
CA THR A 123 -13.83 3.54 -2.34
C THR A 123 -13.09 3.59 -1.01
N ILE A 124 -12.28 2.57 -0.74
CA ILE A 124 -11.55 2.40 0.52
C ILE A 124 -10.02 2.46 0.33
N THR A 125 -9.60 2.47 -0.94
CA THR A 125 -8.23 2.74 -1.37
C THR A 125 -8.04 4.23 -1.68
N ASP A 126 -6.90 4.80 -1.30
CA ASP A 126 -6.51 6.14 -1.72
C ASP A 126 -6.35 6.22 -3.26
N SER A 127 -6.69 7.37 -3.84
CA SER A 127 -6.60 7.62 -5.29
C SER A 127 -5.21 7.47 -5.90
N SER A 128 -4.15 7.56 -5.09
CA SER A 128 -2.76 7.35 -5.50
C SER A 128 -2.36 5.88 -5.58
N ILE A 129 -3.25 4.97 -5.18
CA ILE A 129 -2.97 3.54 -5.02
C ILE A 129 -3.79 2.71 -6.01
N ASN A 130 -3.18 1.64 -6.52
CA ASN A 130 -3.83 0.65 -7.37
C ASN A 130 -3.89 -0.70 -6.65
N ALA A 131 -5.09 -1.24 -6.50
CA ALA A 131 -5.39 -2.50 -5.85
C ALA A 131 -5.82 -3.62 -6.83
N SER A 132 -5.63 -3.46 -8.15
CA SER A 132 -6.14 -4.38 -9.20
C SER A 132 -5.72 -5.84 -9.03
N ASN A 133 -4.57 -6.10 -8.38
CA ASN A 133 -4.06 -7.46 -8.16
C ASN A 133 -4.50 -8.05 -6.83
N THR A 134 -5.36 -7.36 -6.07
CA THR A 134 -5.96 -7.87 -4.86
C THR A 134 -6.90 -9.02 -5.20
N THR A 135 -6.81 -10.10 -4.44
CA THR A 135 -7.61 -11.30 -4.68
C THR A 135 -8.16 -11.87 -3.38
N PHE A 136 -9.34 -12.48 -3.51
CA PHE A 136 -10.04 -13.16 -2.43
C PHE A 136 -10.16 -14.64 -2.77
N THR A 137 -10.07 -15.51 -1.76
CA THR A 137 -10.24 -16.95 -1.95
C THR A 137 -11.01 -17.55 -0.79
N LEU A 138 -12.01 -18.37 -1.08
CA LEU A 138 -12.70 -19.15 -0.06
C LEU A 138 -12.09 -20.55 -0.03
N ASP A 139 -11.64 -21.00 1.14
CA ASP A 139 -11.07 -22.34 1.29
C ASP A 139 -12.13 -23.39 1.67
N LYS A 140 -11.70 -24.67 1.74
CA LYS A 140 -12.60 -25.80 2.02
C LYS A 140 -13.19 -25.78 3.42
N ASP A 141 -12.55 -25.05 4.32
CA ASP A 141 -12.95 -24.94 5.72
C ASP A 141 -13.86 -23.72 5.92
N GLY A 142 -14.27 -23.04 4.85
CA GLY A 142 -15.09 -21.83 4.93
C GLY A 142 -14.32 -20.60 5.41
N ARG A 143 -12.98 -20.56 5.28
CA ARG A 143 -12.21 -19.37 5.63
C ARG A 143 -11.99 -18.49 4.42
N LEU A 144 -12.27 -17.20 4.58
CA LEU A 144 -11.99 -16.19 3.57
C LEU A 144 -10.53 -15.75 3.67
N ARG A 145 -9.78 -15.97 2.59
CA ARG A 145 -8.40 -15.53 2.44
C ARG A 145 -8.37 -14.25 1.62
N VAL A 146 -7.76 -13.22 2.17
CA VAL A 146 -7.53 -11.94 1.51
C VAL A 146 -6.06 -11.82 1.20
N ASN A 147 -5.75 -11.67 -0.08
CA ASN A 147 -4.41 -11.31 -0.56
C ASN A 147 -4.49 -9.88 -1.11
N LEU A 148 -4.25 -8.91 -0.24
CA LEU A 148 -4.23 -7.50 -0.59
C LEU A 148 -2.90 -7.16 -1.26
N HIS A 149 -2.98 -6.74 -2.52
CA HIS A 149 -1.83 -6.25 -3.26
C HIS A 149 -2.11 -4.84 -3.73
N ILE A 150 -1.28 -3.91 -3.28
CA ILE A 150 -1.37 -2.50 -3.61
C ILE A 150 -0.08 -1.98 -4.24
N GLU A 151 -0.21 -1.10 -5.20
CA GLU A 151 0.88 -0.46 -5.93
C GLU A 151 0.71 1.07 -5.87
N ASP A 152 1.81 1.80 -5.65
CA ASP A 152 1.82 3.25 -5.78
C ASP A 152 1.88 3.64 -7.27
N ASN A 153 0.86 4.36 -7.73
CA ASN A 153 0.75 4.80 -9.13
C ASN A 153 1.92 5.67 -9.59
N ALA A 154 2.62 6.34 -8.67
CA ALA A 154 3.72 7.25 -8.99
C ALA A 154 5.09 6.55 -9.03
N SER A 155 5.33 5.57 -8.16
CA SER A 155 6.65 4.95 -7.98
C SER A 155 6.76 3.49 -8.44
N SER A 156 5.64 2.83 -8.74
CA SER A 156 5.55 1.38 -8.99
C SER A 156 6.12 0.51 -7.85
N GLU A 157 6.32 1.09 -6.67
CA GLU A 157 6.58 0.31 -5.46
C GLU A 157 5.30 -0.43 -5.09
N THR A 158 5.44 -1.68 -4.65
CA THR A 158 4.32 -2.55 -4.31
C THR A 158 4.40 -3.00 -2.87
N TYR A 159 3.24 -3.28 -2.28
CA TYR A 159 3.14 -3.87 -0.97
C TYR A 159 2.04 -4.93 -0.96
N THR A 160 2.27 -6.02 -0.25
CA THR A 160 1.34 -7.15 -0.19
C THR A 160 1.16 -7.61 1.24
N VAL A 161 -0.10 -7.81 1.63
CA VAL A 161 -0.51 -8.31 2.94
C VAL A 161 -1.50 -9.45 2.75
N PHE A 162 -1.33 -10.49 3.57
CA PHE A 162 -2.20 -11.63 3.60
C PHE A 162 -2.94 -11.72 4.93
N LYS A 163 -4.25 -11.96 4.88
CA LYS A 163 -5.08 -12.18 6.06
C LYS A 163 -6.10 -13.30 5.81
N ILE A 164 -6.44 -14.02 6.88
CA ILE A 164 -7.49 -15.04 6.87
C ILE A 164 -8.56 -14.61 7.87
N TYR A 165 -9.81 -14.62 7.43
CA TYR A 165 -10.99 -14.46 8.26
C TYR A 165 -11.66 -15.82 8.44
N GLU A 166 -12.00 -16.12 9.68
CA GLU A 166 -12.83 -17.27 10.03
C GLU A 166 -14.26 -16.77 10.20
N MET A 167 -15.24 -17.45 9.60
CA MET A 167 -16.65 -17.13 9.82
C MET A 167 -17.06 -17.69 11.18
N GLU A 168 -17.86 -16.94 11.96
CA GLU A 168 -18.46 -17.47 13.19
C GLU A 168 -19.54 -18.48 12.79
N ASN A 169 -19.17 -19.77 12.74
CA ASN A 169 -20.16 -20.83 12.67
C ASN A 169 -20.77 -21.00 14.08
N GLU A 170 -21.99 -20.48 14.30
CA GLU A 170 -22.88 -20.98 15.37
C GLU A 170 -23.56 -22.30 14.98
#